data_AF-F4QK79-F1
#
_entry.id   AF-F4QK79-F1
#
_cell.length_a   1.000
_cell.length_b   1.000
_cell.length_c   1.000
_cell.angle_alpha   90.00
_cell.angle_beta   90.00
_cell.angle_gamma   90.00
#
_symmetry.space_group_name_H-M   'P 1'
#
loop_
_entity.id
_entity.type
_entity.pdbx_description
1 polymer ?
#
loop_
_entity_poly.entity_id
_entity_poly.type
_entity_poly.pdbx_seq_one_letter_code
_entity_poly.pdbx_strand_id
1 'polypeptide(L)'
;MGDDLSYSVRQAMPSFHPAAGFAKRASPLRPARVLLVDDSRGDLLLAKRCLLGRSGLGCELVTAQSSDEALDIMLRAHARAQPIDLVLLDINMPQHDGFVLLDHIRGHVSLRRTPAIMCTGSTHDLDRSHARLLGAVGYIVKPASLEGIRGVLESLPLFDLEEDEDGLRLMTVAPDYWHA
;
A
#
# COMPACT_ATOMS: atom_id res chain seq x y z
N MET A 1 35.67 6.95 -13.11
CA MET A 1 35.21 7.66 -11.90
C MET A 1 33.84 8.17 -12.28
N GLY A 2 32.83 7.32 -12.10
CA GLY A 2 31.51 7.46 -12.71
C GLY A 2 30.47 7.80 -11.66
N ASP A 3 30.28 9.10 -11.48
CA ASP A 3 29.01 9.82 -11.60
C ASP A 3 27.72 9.04 -11.27
N ASP A 4 27.30 9.21 -10.02
CA ASP A 4 25.94 9.58 -9.58
C ASP A 4 24.73 8.77 -10.11
N LEU A 5 24.41 7.68 -9.41
CA LEU A 5 23.10 6.98 -9.46
C LEU A 5 22.07 7.70 -8.58
N SER A 6 21.86 9.00 -8.79
CA SER A 6 20.62 9.66 -8.39
C SER A 6 19.54 9.39 -9.45
N TYR A 7 18.25 9.53 -9.10
CA TYR A 7 17.05 9.18 -9.87
C TYR A 7 16.40 7.81 -9.57
N SER A 8 16.03 7.61 -8.31
CA SER A 8 14.81 6.83 -7.99
C SER A 8 13.62 7.49 -8.69
N VAL A 9 12.97 6.78 -9.60
CA VAL A 9 11.77 7.23 -10.31
C VAL A 9 10.61 7.30 -9.31
N ARG A 10 10.34 8.52 -8.82
CA ARG A 10 9.21 8.88 -7.94
C ARG A 10 8.04 9.29 -8.80
N GLN A 11 7.10 8.39 -9.09
CA GLN A 11 5.86 8.79 -9.73
C GLN A 11 4.66 8.03 -9.18
N ALA A 12 3.74 8.78 -8.59
CA ALA A 12 2.34 8.38 -8.55
C ALA A 12 1.84 8.17 -9.99
N MET A 13 1.12 7.07 -10.23
CA MET A 13 0.66 6.73 -11.57
C MET A 13 -0.48 7.67 -11.97
N PRO A 14 -0.36 8.45 -13.07
CA PRO A 14 -1.25 9.57 -13.39
C PRO A 14 -2.68 9.19 -13.85
N SER A 15 -3.12 7.95 -13.65
CA SER A 15 -4.51 7.56 -13.95
C SER A 15 -5.20 6.79 -12.84
N PHE A 16 -4.73 6.88 -11.60
CA PHE A 16 -5.65 6.68 -10.49
C PHE A 16 -6.64 7.84 -10.51
N HIS A 17 -7.72 7.68 -11.27
CA HIS A 17 -8.95 8.38 -10.95
C HIS A 17 -9.50 7.65 -9.73
N PRO A 18 -9.43 8.24 -8.53
CA PRO A 18 -10.37 7.85 -7.49
C PRO A 18 -11.73 7.75 -8.20
N ALA A 19 -12.35 6.56 -8.23
CA ALA A 19 -13.72 6.42 -8.69
C ALA A 19 -14.49 7.62 -8.13
N ALA A 20 -15.15 8.41 -8.98
CA ALA A 20 -15.85 9.62 -8.57
C ALA A 20 -16.58 9.35 -7.25
N GLY A 21 -16.16 10.01 -6.15
CA GLY A 21 -16.64 9.71 -4.80
C GLY A 21 -15.61 9.70 -3.66
N PHE A 22 -14.31 9.65 -3.92
CA PHE A 22 -13.32 9.77 -2.84
C PHE A 22 -13.14 11.23 -2.38
N ALA A 23 -14.19 11.79 -1.78
CA ALA A 23 -14.13 13.05 -1.07
C ALA A 23 -13.99 12.76 0.43
N LYS A 24 -12.89 13.23 1.02
CA LYS A 24 -12.68 13.17 2.47
C LYS A 24 -13.74 14.04 3.17
N ARG A 25 -14.77 13.43 3.75
CA ARG A 25 -15.72 14.16 4.61
C ARG A 25 -15.06 14.49 5.95
N ALA A 26 -15.52 15.57 6.59
CA ALA A 26 -15.10 15.98 7.93
C ALA A 26 -15.44 14.87 8.94
N SER A 27 -14.48 13.99 9.22
CA SER A 27 -14.56 12.91 10.20
C SER A 27 -13.23 12.83 10.93
N PRO A 28 -13.22 12.39 12.19
CA PRO A 28 -11.98 12.24 12.93
C PRO A 28 -11.09 11.25 12.22
N LEU A 29 -9.83 11.64 12.05
CA LEU A 29 -8.80 10.78 11.48
C LEU A 29 -8.47 9.65 12.46
N ARG A 30 -8.13 8.49 11.91
CA ARG A 30 -7.59 7.36 12.66
C ARG A 30 -6.32 6.83 11.98
N PRO A 31 -5.46 6.11 12.71
CA PRO A 31 -4.35 5.40 12.10
C PRO A 31 -4.85 4.47 11.00
N ALA A 32 -4.19 4.50 9.85
CA ALA A 32 -4.51 3.61 8.74
C ALA A 32 -4.07 2.18 9.05
N ARG A 33 -4.88 1.21 8.63
CA ARG A 33 -4.58 -0.22 8.73
C ARG A 33 -3.95 -0.69 7.43
N VAL A 34 -2.67 -1.01 7.50
CA VAL A 34 -1.84 -1.35 6.35
C VAL A 34 -1.56 -2.84 6.36
N LEU A 35 -1.89 -3.53 5.27
CA LEU A 35 -1.49 -4.92 5.05
C LEU A 35 -0.21 -4.96 4.20
N LEU A 36 0.86 -5.51 4.74
CA LEU A 36 2.08 -5.81 4.01
C LEU A 36 2.11 -7.29 3.63
N VAL A 37 2.27 -7.59 2.35
CA VAL A 37 2.29 -8.95 1.81
C VAL A 37 3.63 -9.22 1.15
N ASP A 38 4.35 -10.21 1.67
CA ASP A 38 5.69 -10.59 1.20
C ASP A 38 6.03 -12.00 1.73
N ASP A 39 6.48 -12.91 0.87
CA ASP A 39 6.82 -14.28 1.28
C ASP A 39 8.16 -14.35 2.04
N SER A 40 9.03 -13.35 1.86
CA SER A 40 10.28 -13.19 2.61
C SER A 40 9.98 -12.69 4.02
N ARG A 41 10.09 -13.59 5.00
CA ARG A 41 10.06 -13.22 6.43
C ARG A 41 11.10 -12.14 6.78
N GLY A 42 12.25 -12.14 6.09
CA GLY A 42 13.28 -11.13 6.27
C GLY A 42 12.79 -9.74 5.85
N ASP A 43 12.18 -9.65 4.67
CA ASP A 43 11.67 -8.41 4.10
C ASP A 43 10.52 -7.87 4.96
N LEU A 44 9.60 -8.73 5.40
CA LEU A 44 8.55 -8.36 6.36
C LEU A 44 9.11 -7.77 7.65
N LEU A 45 10.15 -8.39 8.23
CA LEU A 45 10.77 -7.90 9.46
C LEU A 45 11.47 -6.56 9.25
N LEU A 46 12.15 -6.38 8.12
CA LEU A 46 12.81 -5.12 7.77
C LEU A 46 11.79 -4.02 7.55
N ALA A 47 10.77 -4.26 6.73
CA ALA A 47 9.69 -3.31 6.48
C ALA A 47 8.95 -2.95 7.77
N LYS A 48 8.67 -3.92 8.65
CA LYS A 48 8.08 -3.66 9.97
C LYS A 48 8.94 -2.76 10.83
N ARG A 49 10.27 -2.94 10.83
CA ARG A 49 11.19 -2.05 11.56
C ARG A 49 11.25 -0.65 10.96
N CYS A 50 11.19 -0.54 9.64
CA CYS A 50 11.18 0.74 8.93
C CYS A 50 9.86 1.50 9.18
N LEU A 51 8.72 0.81 9.13
CA LEU A 51 7.41 1.42 9.33
C LEU A 51 7.11 1.71 10.80
N LEU A 52 7.41 0.79 11.72
CA LEU A 52 7.08 0.95 13.14
C LEU A 52 8.25 1.50 14.01
N GLY A 53 9.36 1.90 13.38
CA GLY A 53 10.47 2.53 14.09
C GLY A 53 10.14 3.96 14.53
N ARG A 54 10.97 4.54 15.42
CA ARG A 54 10.82 5.93 15.93
C ARG A 54 10.81 7.03 14.87
N SER A 55 11.28 6.73 13.66
CA SER A 55 11.27 7.65 12.51
C SER A 55 10.55 7.01 11.32
N GLY A 56 9.68 6.03 11.60
CA GLY A 56 8.91 5.30 10.61
C GLY A 56 7.57 5.96 10.31
N LEU A 57 6.68 5.18 9.67
CA LEU A 57 5.29 5.54 9.41
C LEU A 57 4.38 4.85 10.42
N GLY A 58 3.95 5.57 11.45
CA GLY A 58 2.97 5.12 12.42
C GLY A 58 1.66 4.72 11.75
N CYS A 59 1.34 3.43 11.79
CA CYS A 59 0.13 2.83 11.22
C CYS A 59 -0.20 1.52 11.94
N GLU A 60 -1.40 1.00 11.75
CA GLU A 60 -1.78 -0.34 12.19
C GLU A 60 -1.30 -1.39 11.17
N LEU A 61 -0.07 -1.86 11.33
CA LEU A 61 0.54 -2.81 10.40
C LEU A 61 0.07 -4.26 10.66
N VAL A 62 -0.44 -4.89 9.62
CA VAL A 62 -0.75 -6.32 9.52
C VAL A 62 0.16 -6.92 8.44
N THR A 63 0.61 -8.16 8.60
CA THR A 63 1.49 -8.83 7.63
C THR A 63 0.88 -10.14 7.15
N ALA A 64 1.15 -10.51 5.90
CA ALA A 64 0.85 -11.83 5.34
C ALA A 64 2.07 -12.35 4.55
N GLN A 65 2.29 -13.66 4.56
CA GLN A 65 3.37 -14.35 3.83
C GLN A 65 2.90 -15.04 2.55
N SER A 66 1.60 -14.96 2.25
CA SER A 66 1.01 -15.58 1.07
C SER A 66 -0.23 -14.82 0.61
N SER A 67 -0.66 -15.09 -0.63
CA SER A 67 -1.89 -14.50 -1.18
C SER A 67 -3.13 -14.98 -0.44
N ASP A 68 -3.19 -16.25 -0.06
CA ASP A 68 -4.33 -16.83 0.64
C ASP A 68 -4.48 -16.25 2.04
N GLU A 69 -3.36 -16.09 2.76
CA GLU A 69 -3.34 -15.41 4.07
C GLU A 69 -3.77 -13.95 3.95
N ALA A 70 -3.28 -13.24 2.93
CA ALA A 70 -3.67 -11.85 2.68
C ALA A 70 -5.18 -11.72 2.46
N LEU A 71 -5.77 -12.58 1.62
CA LEU A 71 -7.21 -12.59 1.36
C LEU A 71 -8.02 -12.92 2.61
N ASP A 72 -7.65 -13.95 3.37
CA ASP A 72 -8.34 -14.31 4.62
C ASP A 72 -8.31 -13.16 5.64
N ILE A 73 -7.15 -12.50 5.80
CA ILE A 73 -7.01 -11.32 6.66
C ILE A 73 -7.95 -10.20 6.20
N MET A 74 -7.94 -9.85 4.90
CA MET A 74 -8.76 -8.77 4.36
C MET A 74 -10.26 -9.03 4.53
N LEU A 75 -10.70 -10.27 4.28
CA LEU A 75 -12.10 -10.67 4.42
C LEU A 75 -12.56 -10.66 5.88
N ARG A 76 -11.74 -11.18 6.80
CA ARG A 76 -12.05 -11.14 8.25
C ARG A 76 -12.07 -9.71 8.78
N ALA A 77 -11.12 -8.89 8.36
CA ALA A 77 -11.04 -7.48 8.72
C ALA A 77 -12.30 -6.73 8.25
N HIS A 78 -12.72 -6.95 7.01
CA HIS A 78 -13.96 -6.40 6.46
C HIS A 78 -15.19 -6.86 7.24
N ALA A 79 -15.33 -8.18 7.51
CA ALA A 79 -16.45 -8.73 8.27
C ALA A 79 -16.57 -8.20 9.70
N ARG A 80 -15.47 -7.68 10.27
CA ARG A 80 -15.42 -7.07 11.60
C ARG A 80 -15.57 -5.54 11.60
N ALA A 81 -15.91 -4.93 10.46
CA ALA A 81 -15.95 -3.48 10.28
C ALA A 81 -14.61 -2.79 10.62
N GLN A 82 -13.49 -3.48 10.35
CA GLN A 82 -12.14 -2.95 10.52
C GLN A 82 -11.29 -3.27 9.28
N PRO A 83 -11.74 -2.92 8.06
CA PRO A 83 -11.10 -3.36 6.83
C PRO A 83 -9.69 -2.79 6.69
N ILE A 84 -8.91 -3.41 5.81
CA ILE A 84 -7.60 -2.93 5.41
C ILE A 84 -7.77 -1.66 4.55
N ASP A 85 -7.06 -0.60 4.93
CA ASP A 85 -7.10 0.69 4.24
C ASP A 85 -6.10 0.76 3.09
N LEU A 86 -4.98 0.03 3.20
CA LEU A 86 -3.92 0.01 2.21
C LEU A 86 -3.25 -1.36 2.16
N VAL A 87 -2.97 -1.85 0.95
CA VAL A 87 -2.13 -3.03 0.74
C VAL A 87 -0.79 -2.60 0.16
N LEU A 88 0.31 -3.02 0.78
CA LEU A 88 1.66 -3.02 0.22
C LEU A 88 1.97 -4.45 -0.22
N LEU A 89 2.13 -4.67 -1.52
CA LEU A 89 2.15 -6.01 -2.09
C LEU A 89 3.43 -6.26 -2.87
N ASP A 90 4.25 -7.21 -2.44
CA ASP A 90 5.38 -7.65 -3.26
C ASP A 90 4.92 -8.32 -4.56
N ILE A 91 5.57 -7.95 -5.67
CA ILE A 91 5.37 -8.59 -6.98
C ILE A 91 6.07 -9.95 -7.00
N ASN A 92 7.27 -10.03 -6.42
CA ASN A 92 8.18 -11.16 -6.62
C ASN A 92 8.00 -12.24 -5.54
N MET A 93 6.80 -12.76 -5.32
CA MET A 93 6.64 -13.94 -4.46
C MET A 93 6.79 -15.22 -5.32
N PRO A 94 7.81 -16.06 -5.12
CA PRO A 94 8.13 -17.21 -5.98
C PRO A 94 7.02 -18.27 -6.05
N GLN A 95 6.11 -18.27 -5.08
CA GLN A 95 5.02 -19.24 -4.95
C GLN A 95 3.65 -18.64 -5.28
N HIS A 96 3.53 -17.30 -5.32
CA HIS A 96 2.26 -16.60 -5.54
C HIS A 96 2.50 -15.31 -6.32
N ASP A 97 1.84 -15.13 -7.46
CA ASP A 97 2.03 -13.90 -8.23
C ASP A 97 1.31 -12.73 -7.52
N GLY A 98 2.05 -11.67 -7.14
CA GLY A 98 1.46 -10.46 -6.57
C GLY A 98 0.41 -9.82 -7.51
N PHE A 99 0.55 -9.98 -8.83
CA PHE A 99 -0.48 -9.56 -9.77
C PHE A 99 -1.76 -10.40 -9.66
N VAL A 100 -1.65 -11.70 -9.39
CA VAL A 100 -2.82 -12.57 -9.17
C VAL A 100 -3.56 -12.19 -7.90
N LEU A 101 -2.85 -11.88 -6.81
CA LEU A 101 -3.50 -11.35 -5.61
C LEU A 101 -4.21 -10.02 -5.87
N LEU A 102 -3.56 -9.11 -6.60
CA LEU A 102 -4.18 -7.84 -6.98
C LEU A 102 -5.45 -8.07 -7.80
N ASP A 103 -5.43 -8.98 -8.77
CA ASP A 103 -6.60 -9.35 -9.57
C ASP A 103 -7.73 -9.91 -8.69
N HIS A 104 -7.43 -10.82 -7.75
CA HIS A 104 -8.41 -11.32 -6.79
C HIS A 104 -9.01 -10.22 -5.92
N ILE A 105 -8.21 -9.28 -5.43
CA ILE A 105 -8.69 -8.12 -4.67
C ILE A 105 -9.67 -7.31 -5.52
N ARG A 106 -9.35 -7.06 -6.79
CA ARG A 106 -10.18 -6.28 -7.72
C ARG A 106 -11.46 -7.02 -8.14
N GLY A 107 -11.42 -8.34 -8.23
CA GLY A 107 -12.59 -9.19 -8.48
C GLY A 107 -13.56 -9.27 -7.30
N HIS A 108 -13.10 -9.03 -6.06
CA HIS A 108 -13.92 -9.20 -4.87
C HIS A 108 -14.70 -7.92 -4.50
N VAL A 109 -16.04 -8.00 -4.44
CA VAL A 109 -16.94 -6.85 -4.22
C VAL A 109 -16.58 -6.01 -2.98
N SER A 110 -16.18 -6.67 -1.89
CA SER A 110 -15.82 -6.02 -0.62
C SER A 110 -14.41 -5.45 -0.58
N LEU A 111 -13.51 -5.87 -1.46
CA LEU A 111 -12.07 -5.55 -1.38
C LEU A 111 -11.59 -4.69 -2.55
N ARG A 112 -12.33 -4.69 -3.67
CA ARG A 112 -11.92 -4.05 -4.93
C ARG A 112 -11.57 -2.57 -4.84
N ARG A 113 -12.04 -1.88 -3.79
CA ARG A 113 -11.76 -0.46 -3.52
C ARG A 113 -10.54 -0.22 -2.64
N THR A 114 -9.96 -1.26 -2.03
CA THR A 114 -8.76 -1.11 -1.21
C THR A 114 -7.58 -0.71 -2.11
N PRO A 115 -6.94 0.45 -1.88
CA PRO A 115 -5.76 0.86 -2.62
C PRO A 115 -4.63 -0.15 -2.40
N ALA A 116 -3.92 -0.47 -3.48
CA ALA A 116 -2.79 -1.39 -3.46
C ALA A 116 -1.58 -0.75 -4.12
N ILE A 117 -0.45 -0.75 -3.43
CA ILE A 117 0.85 -0.30 -3.91
C ILE A 117 1.70 -1.54 -4.15
N MET A 118 2.23 -1.68 -5.37
CA MET A 118 3.09 -2.80 -5.71
C MET A 118 4.54 -2.50 -5.31
N CYS A 119 5.17 -3.42 -4.60
CA CYS A 119 6.58 -3.39 -4.21
C CYS A 119 7.36 -4.38 -5.09
N THR A 120 8.55 -4.04 -5.58
CA THR A 120 9.35 -5.01 -6.36
C THR A 120 10.83 -4.68 -6.36
N GLY A 121 11.67 -5.71 -6.48
CA GLY A 121 13.12 -5.55 -6.65
C GLY A 121 13.56 -5.15 -8.07
N SER A 122 12.63 -5.10 -9.02
CA SER A 122 12.87 -4.81 -10.45
C SER A 122 12.45 -3.38 -10.77
N THR A 123 13.07 -2.74 -11.78
CA THR A 123 12.61 -1.45 -12.33
C THR A 123 12.01 -1.60 -13.73
N HIS A 124 11.59 -2.80 -14.14
CA HIS A 124 11.10 -3.03 -15.50
C HIS A 124 9.79 -2.27 -15.78
N ASP A 125 9.73 -1.58 -16.92
CA ASP A 125 8.55 -0.82 -17.38
C ASP A 125 7.31 -1.69 -17.61
N LEU A 126 7.51 -2.97 -17.93
CA LEU A 126 6.44 -3.94 -18.14
C LEU A 126 5.68 -4.22 -16.84
N ASP A 127 6.40 -4.41 -15.72
CA ASP A 127 5.80 -4.63 -14.39
C ASP A 127 4.96 -3.42 -13.97
N ARG A 128 5.48 -2.21 -14.23
CA ARG A 128 4.78 -0.94 -13.99
C ARG A 128 3.48 -0.83 -14.79
N SER A 129 3.56 -1.13 -16.09
CA SER A 129 2.40 -1.05 -16.99
C SER A 129 1.33 -2.08 -16.62
N HIS A 130 1.74 -3.29 -16.27
CA HIS A 130 0.83 -4.35 -15.84
C HIS A 130 0.14 -4.03 -14.50
N ALA A 131 0.90 -3.56 -13.50
CA ALA A 131 0.35 -3.11 -12.21
C ALA A 131 -0.72 -2.04 -12.39
N ARG A 132 -0.48 -1.09 -13.29
CA ARG A 132 -1.42 -0.03 -13.61
C ARG A 132 -2.72 -0.55 -14.22
N LEU A 133 -2.63 -1.48 -15.17
CA LEU A 133 -3.80 -2.08 -15.81
C LEU A 133 -4.68 -2.84 -14.81
N LEU A 134 -4.08 -3.47 -13.79
CA LEU A 134 -4.77 -4.14 -12.70
C LEU A 134 -5.27 -3.18 -11.60
N GLY A 135 -5.08 -1.86 -11.75
CA GLY A 135 -5.58 -0.87 -10.80
C GLY A 135 -4.76 -0.75 -9.51
N ALA A 136 -3.45 -0.97 -9.58
CA ALA A 136 -2.55 -0.51 -8.52
C ALA A 136 -2.55 1.02 -8.48
N VAL A 137 -2.48 1.60 -7.27
CA VAL A 137 -2.48 3.06 -7.07
C VAL A 137 -1.08 3.65 -7.10
N GLY A 138 -0.07 2.81 -6.97
CA GLY A 138 1.32 3.20 -6.99
C GLY A 138 2.25 2.01 -7.04
N TYR A 139 3.54 2.32 -7.10
CA TYR A 139 4.60 1.34 -7.25
C TYR A 139 5.85 1.83 -6.53
N ILE A 140 6.55 0.92 -5.85
CA ILE A 140 7.75 1.19 -5.07
C ILE A 140 8.82 0.16 -5.41
N VAL A 141 10.03 0.64 -5.69
CA VAL A 141 11.20 -0.23 -5.87
C VAL A 141 11.75 -0.59 -4.50
N LYS A 142 11.99 -1.88 -4.26
CA LYS A 142 12.58 -2.39 -3.02
C LYS A 142 14.06 -1.94 -2.92
N PRO A 143 14.55 -1.63 -1.72
CA PRO A 143 13.85 -1.70 -0.44
C PRO A 143 12.79 -0.60 -0.32
N ALA A 144 11.60 -0.95 0.20
CA ALA A 144 10.50 -0.01 0.38
C ALA A 144 10.86 1.00 1.48
N SER A 145 11.47 2.11 1.07
CA SER A 145 11.88 3.18 1.96
C SER A 145 10.68 4.01 2.39
N LEU A 146 10.76 4.62 3.58
CA LEU A 146 9.74 5.54 4.06
C LEU A 146 9.48 6.66 3.05
N GLU A 147 10.53 7.18 2.42
CA GLU A 147 10.41 8.25 1.42
C GLU A 147 9.64 7.81 0.17
N GLY A 148 9.88 6.58 -0.32
CA GLY A 148 9.14 6.03 -1.46
C GLY A 148 7.67 5.81 -1.13
N ILE A 149 7.39 5.26 0.06
CA ILE A 149 6.02 5.07 0.56
C ILE A 149 5.32 6.43 0.72
N ARG A 150 5.98 7.39 1.38
CA ARG A 150 5.49 8.76 1.58
C ARG A 150 5.12 9.42 0.25
N GLY A 151 6.00 9.38 -0.75
CA GLY A 151 5.75 10.02 -2.04
C GLY A 151 4.55 9.45 -2.80
N VAL A 152 4.27 8.16 -2.67
CA VAL A 152 3.03 7.57 -3.21
C VAL A 152 1.82 8.02 -2.39
N LEU A 153 1.90 7.97 -1.05
CA LEU A 153 0.79 8.32 -0.17
C LEU A 153 0.36 9.79 -0.28
N GLU A 154 1.30 10.71 -0.43
CA GLU A 154 1.03 12.15 -0.63
C GLU A 154 0.20 12.44 -1.89
N SER A 155 0.22 11.53 -2.87
CA SER A 155 -0.58 11.65 -4.09
C SER A 155 -2.00 11.08 -3.97
N LEU A 156 -2.29 10.37 -2.88
CA LEU A 156 -3.56 9.69 -2.67
C LEU A 156 -4.44 10.54 -1.74
N PRO A 157 -5.61 11.03 -2.20
CA PRO A 157 -6.49 11.87 -1.38
C PRO A 157 -7.16 11.13 -0.20
N LEU A 158 -6.83 9.85 -0.01
CA LEU A 158 -7.38 8.94 1.00
C LEU A 158 -6.64 9.00 2.32
N PHE A 159 -5.42 9.51 2.29
CA PHE A 159 -4.48 9.46 3.39
C PHE A 159 -4.01 10.85 3.73
N ASP A 160 -3.83 11.10 5.03
CA ASP A 160 -3.05 12.22 5.51
C ASP A 160 -1.80 11.71 6.18
N LEU A 161 -0.78 12.53 6.11
CA LEU A 161 0.46 12.32 6.80
C LEU A 161 0.58 13.42 7.85
N GLU A 162 0.50 13.02 9.11
CA GLU A 162 0.64 13.92 10.25
C GLU A 162 1.99 13.67 10.91
N GLU A 163 2.72 14.73 11.25
CA GLU A 163 3.96 14.63 12.03
C GLU A 163 3.67 15.08 13.46
N ASP A 164 4.02 14.24 14.44
CA ASP A 164 3.98 14.59 15.86
C ASP A 164 5.27 14.20 16.59
N GLU A 165 5.28 14.32 17.92
CA GLU A 165 6.46 14.02 18.74
C GLU A 165 6.96 12.57 18.61
N ASP A 166 6.09 11.63 18.20
CA ASP A 166 6.41 10.21 18.01
C ASP A 166 6.81 9.86 16.56
N GLY A 167 6.69 10.82 15.62
CA GLY A 167 7.10 10.68 14.23
C GLY A 167 5.97 10.89 13.21
N LEU A 168 6.16 10.37 12.00
CA LEU A 168 5.20 10.49 10.90
C LEU A 168 4.09 9.44 11.07
N ARG A 169 2.83 9.84 11.02
CA ARG A 169 1.65 8.97 11.15
C ARG A 169 0.85 8.95 9.86
N LEU A 170 0.48 7.75 9.42
CA LEU A 170 -0.44 7.55 8.31
C LEU A 170 -1.87 7.54 8.84
N MET A 171 -2.62 8.55 8.47
CA MET A 171 -3.98 8.76 8.92
C MET A 171 -4.96 8.58 7.77
N THR A 172 -6.17 8.12 8.08
CA THR A 172 -7.26 7.99 7.11
C THR A 172 -8.61 8.17 7.79
N VAL A 173 -9.66 8.34 6.99
CA VAL A 173 -11.05 8.38 7.46
C VAL A 173 -11.60 6.95 7.68
N ALA A 174 -12.86 6.74 8.07
CA ALA A 174 -13.39 5.38 8.29
C ALA A 174 -14.15 4.82 7.05
N PRO A 175 -13.83 3.61 6.54
CA PRO A 175 -14.25 3.04 5.23
C PRO A 175 -15.70 3.23 4.80
N ASP A 176 -16.61 3.33 5.77
CA ASP A 176 -18.05 3.56 5.61
C ASP A 176 -18.38 4.91 4.96
N TYR A 177 -17.40 5.81 4.77
CA TYR A 177 -17.60 7.13 4.18
C TYR A 177 -17.20 7.23 2.69
N TRP A 178 -16.87 6.10 2.05
CA TRP A 178 -16.43 6.01 0.65
C TRP A 178 -17.66 5.81 -0.24
N HIS A 179 -18.54 6.81 -0.31
CA HIS A 179 -19.69 6.78 -1.19
C HIS A 179 -19.43 7.56 -2.48
N ALA A 180 -19.91 6.99 -3.58
CA ALA A 180 -19.93 7.60 -4.92
C ALA A 180 -20.80 8.86 -4.95
#